data_AF-A0A067P7K2-F1
#
_entry.id   AF-A0A067P7K2-F1
#
_cell.length_a   1.000
_cell.length_b   1.000
_cell.length_c   1.000
_cell.angle_alpha   90.00
_cell.angle_beta   90.00
_cell.angle_gamma   90.00
#
_symmetry.space_group_name_H-M   'P 1'
#
loop_
_entity.id
_entity.type
_entity.pdbx_description
1 polymer ?
#
loop_
_entity_poly.entity_id
_entity_poly.type
_entity_poly.pdbx_seq_one_letter_code
_entity_poly.pdbx_strand_id
1 'polypeptide(L)'
;MWRESREIWPEVVAPDLRRALYAKHKGDLVVSEQHFRRALQLLLPLPTEDLRGDPHLKVTGVAIALADLLETQGKTKEAYNTYADGFEYLRRVQLNSPLSGPETLRLISIAYKLGELAGELKLTEDEEKWLVVAVEQILKDAGRSAGKQGSLQQASSTTDPQSSGSPEGLAGIDLPGWASAVDIAAPLEALAEFYEQRGQTEYALPLYLHSASVLVPPKSEKQTSPEDQCRGANMMLKISELILRGPESKHTLHSAEAWAQKGLAVVQEARSKSWGTVPICEEMLVAAYHGAGLLRELSGDGDGARKLYSAAIVQGKSQHMTQEVDMLHERILALQPQK
;
A
#
# COMPACT_ATOMS: atom_id res chain seq x y z
N MET A 1 25.83 7.47 -20.03
CA MET A 1 24.40 7.56 -20.39
C MET A 1 24.03 7.02 -21.78
N TRP A 2 24.63 7.47 -22.91
CA TRP A 2 24.19 6.97 -24.25
C TRP A 2 24.88 5.70 -24.75
N ARG A 3 26.11 5.38 -24.30
CA ARG A 3 26.80 4.12 -24.65
C ARG A 3 26.21 2.89 -23.96
N GLU A 4 25.70 3.04 -22.74
CA GLU A 4 25.14 1.94 -21.95
C GLU A 4 23.82 1.38 -22.53
N SER A 5 23.07 2.18 -23.31
CA SER A 5 21.78 1.73 -23.87
C SER A 5 21.89 0.59 -24.89
N ARG A 6 23.02 0.48 -25.60
CA ARG A 6 23.29 -0.60 -26.56
C ARG A 6 23.67 -1.93 -25.90
N GLU A 7 24.19 -1.88 -24.68
CA GLU A 7 24.59 -3.09 -23.95
C GLU A 7 23.40 -3.75 -23.24
N ILE A 8 22.31 -2.99 -23.03
CA ILE A 8 21.14 -3.44 -22.25
C ILE A 8 20.02 -3.96 -23.17
N TRP A 9 19.81 -3.41 -24.36
CA TRP A 9 18.68 -3.77 -25.22
C TRP A 9 19.13 -4.32 -26.58
N PRO A 10 18.46 -5.36 -27.13
CA PRO A 10 18.74 -5.86 -28.47
C PRO A 10 18.65 -4.76 -29.53
N GLU A 11 19.47 -4.84 -30.58
CA GLU A 11 19.53 -3.84 -31.65
C GLU A 11 18.17 -3.64 -32.34
N VAL A 12 17.34 -4.68 -32.39
CA VAL A 12 16.00 -4.62 -32.99
C VAL A 12 15.00 -3.81 -32.16
N VAL A 13 15.18 -3.72 -30.83
CA VAL A 13 14.23 -3.03 -29.93
C VAL A 13 14.74 -1.64 -29.50
N ALA A 14 16.05 -1.47 -29.35
CA ALA A 14 16.68 -0.25 -28.82
C ALA A 14 16.33 1.06 -29.59
N PRO A 15 16.15 1.07 -30.93
CA PRO A 15 15.76 2.28 -31.65
C PRO A 15 14.36 2.78 -31.27
N ASP A 16 13.38 1.88 -31.17
CA ASP A 16 12.01 2.24 -30.81
C ASP A 16 11.92 2.71 -29.36
N LEU A 17 12.57 2.04 -28.41
CA LEU A 17 12.58 2.48 -27.01
C LEU A 17 13.17 3.88 -26.84
N ARG A 18 14.29 4.17 -27.51
CA ARG A 18 14.91 5.51 -27.44
C ARG A 18 13.99 6.59 -28.01
N ARG A 19 13.32 6.31 -29.13
CA ARG A 19 12.36 7.25 -29.72
C ARG A 19 11.12 7.43 -28.84
N ALA A 20 10.62 6.35 -28.24
CA ALA A 20 9.50 6.39 -27.32
C ALA A 20 9.78 7.31 -26.12
N LEU A 21 10.92 7.11 -25.47
CA LEU A 21 11.35 7.92 -24.31
C LEU A 21 11.59 9.39 -24.68
N TYR A 22 12.24 9.63 -25.82
CA TYR A 22 12.50 10.99 -26.30
C TYR A 22 11.20 11.74 -26.63
N ALA A 23 10.24 11.07 -27.29
CA ALA A 23 8.93 11.64 -27.57
C ALA A 23 8.14 11.91 -26.28
N LYS A 24 8.15 10.99 -25.31
CA LYS A 24 7.53 11.16 -23.98
C LYS A 24 8.05 12.41 -23.28
N HIS A 25 9.38 12.57 -23.21
CA HIS A 25 10.02 13.73 -22.58
C HIS A 25 9.68 15.06 -23.29
N LYS A 26 9.39 15.02 -24.59
CA LYS A 26 8.94 16.20 -25.35
C LYS A 26 7.44 16.50 -25.21
N GLY A 27 6.68 15.64 -24.53
CA GLY A 27 5.23 15.73 -24.46
C GLY A 27 4.51 15.23 -25.73
N ASP A 28 5.22 14.61 -26.67
CA ASP A 28 4.62 13.99 -27.85
C ASP A 28 4.17 12.56 -27.50
N LEU A 29 3.05 12.49 -26.77
CA LEU A 29 2.55 11.25 -26.20
C LEU A 29 2.08 10.27 -27.29
N VAL A 30 1.56 10.76 -28.42
CA VAL A 30 1.07 9.92 -29.53
C VAL A 30 2.23 9.21 -30.22
N VAL A 31 3.30 9.94 -30.55
CA VAL A 31 4.50 9.33 -31.15
C VAL A 31 5.17 8.39 -30.16
N SER A 32 5.19 8.77 -28.87
CA SER A 32 5.73 7.91 -27.82
C SER A 32 5.01 6.56 -27.75
N GLU A 33 3.68 6.58 -27.78
CA GLU A 33 2.83 5.38 -27.71
C GLU A 33 3.11 4.44 -28.89
N GLN A 34 3.17 4.97 -30.12
CA GLN A 34 3.46 4.18 -31.32
C GLN A 34 4.79 3.43 -31.20
N HIS A 35 5.83 4.11 -30.70
CA HIS A 35 7.14 3.51 -30.51
C HIS A 35 7.16 2.48 -29.37
N PHE A 36 6.47 2.72 -28.25
CA PHE A 36 6.35 1.73 -27.19
C PHE A 36 5.61 0.47 -27.64
N ARG A 37 4.49 0.61 -28.37
CA ARG A 37 3.75 -0.53 -28.92
C ARG A 37 4.62 -1.37 -29.86
N ARG A 38 5.36 -0.71 -30.78
CA ARG A 38 6.31 -1.41 -31.66
C ARG A 38 7.42 -2.11 -30.88
N ALA A 39 8.01 -1.43 -29.91
CA ALA A 39 9.05 -2.02 -29.07
C ALA A 39 8.55 -3.28 -28.36
N LEU A 40 7.35 -3.24 -27.78
CA LEU A 40 6.75 -4.40 -27.10
C LEU A 40 6.45 -5.54 -28.07
N GLN A 41 5.89 -5.25 -29.24
CA GLN A 41 5.64 -6.25 -30.30
C GLN A 41 6.92 -6.93 -30.78
N LEU A 42 8.02 -6.18 -30.89
CA LEU A 42 9.32 -6.72 -31.27
C LEU A 42 9.98 -7.52 -30.15
N LEU A 43 9.67 -7.20 -28.89
CA LEU A 43 10.30 -7.81 -27.72
C LEU A 43 9.67 -9.15 -27.34
N LEU A 44 8.34 -9.29 -27.45
CA LEU A 44 7.59 -10.50 -27.10
C LEU A 44 8.06 -11.80 -27.79
N PRO A 45 8.39 -11.82 -29.10
CA PRO A 45 8.82 -13.04 -29.78
C PRO A 45 10.32 -13.35 -29.59
N LEU A 46 11.10 -12.49 -28.92
CA LEU A 46 12.53 -12.73 -28.76
C LEU A 46 12.80 -13.85 -27.74
N PRO A 47 13.77 -14.73 -28.02
CA PRO A 47 14.31 -15.65 -27.02
C PRO A 47 14.81 -14.90 -25.78
N THR A 48 14.62 -15.49 -24.60
CA THR A 48 15.07 -14.90 -23.33
C THR A 48 16.59 -14.71 -23.26
N GLU A 49 17.34 -15.51 -24.01
CA GLU A 49 18.79 -15.47 -24.15
C GLU A 49 19.27 -14.19 -24.84
N ASP A 50 18.48 -13.68 -25.79
CA ASP A 50 18.75 -12.41 -26.48
C ASP A 50 18.49 -11.23 -25.53
N LEU A 51 17.66 -11.45 -24.52
CA LEU A 51 17.30 -10.50 -23.48
C LEU A 51 18.20 -10.68 -22.24
N ARG A 52 19.52 -10.51 -22.43
CA ARG A 52 20.56 -10.62 -21.39
C ARG A 52 20.15 -9.98 -20.05
N GLY A 53 20.46 -10.61 -18.91
CA GLY A 53 20.12 -10.10 -17.58
C GLY A 53 18.73 -10.55 -17.15
N ASP A 54 17.80 -9.60 -16.96
CA ASP A 54 16.44 -9.85 -16.46
C ASP A 54 15.39 -9.80 -17.61
N PRO A 55 15.24 -10.86 -18.41
CA PRO A 55 14.42 -10.84 -19.63
C PRO A 55 12.96 -10.52 -19.35
N HIS A 56 12.39 -11.08 -18.28
CA HIS A 56 10.98 -10.89 -17.97
C HIS A 56 10.69 -9.51 -17.38
N LEU A 57 11.63 -8.95 -16.60
CA LEU A 57 11.55 -7.56 -16.12
C LEU A 57 11.66 -6.56 -17.27
N LYS A 58 12.45 -6.88 -18.32
CA LYS A 58 12.53 -6.05 -19.52
C LYS A 58 11.21 -6.03 -20.29
N VAL A 59 10.63 -7.20 -20.55
CA VAL A 59 9.33 -7.30 -21.24
C VAL A 59 8.25 -6.56 -20.48
N THR A 60 8.10 -6.86 -19.19
CA THR A 60 7.08 -6.22 -18.37
C THR A 60 7.38 -4.75 -18.09
N GLY A 61 8.64 -4.34 -18.04
CA GLY A 61 9.03 -2.93 -17.93
C GLY A 61 8.57 -2.09 -19.12
N VAL A 62 8.67 -2.61 -20.34
CA VAL A 62 8.14 -1.92 -21.54
C VAL A 62 6.61 -1.89 -21.53
N ALA A 63 5.95 -2.98 -21.12
CA ALA A 63 4.49 -3.01 -20.99
C ALA A 63 3.99 -1.98 -19.97
N ILE A 64 4.63 -1.89 -18.80
CA ILE A 64 4.30 -0.90 -17.76
C ILE A 64 4.53 0.53 -18.27
N ALA A 65 5.65 0.79 -18.96
CA ALA A 65 5.94 2.12 -19.50
C ALA A 65 4.90 2.56 -20.57
N LEU A 66 4.40 1.61 -21.37
CA LEU A 66 3.30 1.83 -22.30
C LEU A 66 1.99 2.09 -21.55
N ALA A 67 1.66 1.28 -20.55
CA ALA A 67 0.43 1.43 -19.79
C ALA A 67 0.37 2.76 -19.03
N ASP A 68 1.45 3.14 -18.35
CA ASP A 68 1.60 4.45 -17.69
C ASP A 68 1.42 5.62 -18.69
N LEU A 69 1.97 5.50 -19.90
CA LEU A 69 1.73 6.50 -20.95
C LEU A 69 0.25 6.58 -21.33
N LEU A 70 -0.44 5.44 -21.46
CA LEU A 70 -1.87 5.40 -21.77
C LEU A 70 -2.71 6.03 -20.64
N GLU A 71 -2.33 5.83 -19.37
CA GLU A 71 -2.94 6.53 -18.23
C GLU A 71 -2.78 8.05 -18.34
N THR A 72 -1.57 8.54 -18.65
CA THR A 72 -1.35 9.99 -18.81
C THR A 72 -2.14 10.62 -19.96
N GLN A 73 -2.56 9.81 -20.94
CA GLN A 73 -3.43 10.22 -22.04
C GLN A 73 -4.93 10.11 -21.71
N GLY A 74 -5.30 9.64 -20.51
CA GLY A 74 -6.69 9.37 -20.11
C GLY A 74 -7.29 8.11 -20.76
N LYS A 75 -6.46 7.23 -21.34
CA LYS A 75 -6.88 5.97 -21.96
C LYS A 75 -6.89 4.82 -20.95
N THR A 76 -7.57 5.01 -19.82
CA THR A 76 -7.59 4.09 -18.66
C THR A 76 -7.89 2.64 -19.06
N LYS A 77 -8.86 2.40 -19.95
CA LYS A 77 -9.20 1.04 -20.42
C LYS A 77 -8.07 0.37 -21.22
N GLU A 78 -7.34 1.13 -22.03
CA GLU A 78 -6.21 0.59 -22.80
C GLU A 78 -5.01 0.33 -21.89
N ALA A 79 -4.79 1.20 -20.90
CA ALA A 79 -3.79 0.98 -19.86
C ALA A 79 -4.08 -0.30 -19.08
N TYR A 80 -5.33 -0.48 -18.63
CA TYR A 80 -5.80 -1.68 -17.94
C TYR A 80 -5.50 -2.96 -18.74
N ASN A 81 -5.87 -2.99 -20.03
CA ASN A 81 -5.58 -4.15 -20.89
C ASN A 81 -4.07 -4.39 -21.04
N THR A 82 -3.27 -3.33 -21.15
CA THR A 82 -1.81 -3.45 -21.28
C THR A 82 -1.15 -4.02 -20.01
N TYR A 83 -1.62 -3.58 -18.83
CA TYR A 83 -1.19 -4.18 -17.56
C TYR A 83 -1.63 -5.64 -17.44
N ALA A 84 -2.86 -5.97 -17.85
CA ALA A 84 -3.37 -7.34 -17.82
C ALA A 84 -2.54 -8.26 -18.72
N ASP A 85 -2.17 -7.83 -19.92
CA ASP A 85 -1.28 -8.57 -20.81
C ASP A 85 0.12 -8.80 -20.18
N GLY A 86 0.65 -7.78 -19.50
CA GLY A 86 1.92 -7.87 -18.77
C GLY A 86 1.86 -8.83 -17.57
N PHE A 87 0.74 -8.84 -16.85
CA PHE A 87 0.47 -9.79 -15.77
C PHE A 87 0.41 -11.23 -16.29
N GLU A 88 -0.38 -11.47 -17.34
CA GLU A 88 -0.53 -12.77 -17.97
C GLU A 88 0.79 -13.30 -18.53
N TYR A 89 1.65 -12.42 -19.05
CA TYR A 89 3.00 -12.78 -19.42
C TYR A 89 3.79 -13.34 -18.22
N LEU A 90 3.84 -12.64 -17.08
CA LEU A 90 4.55 -13.13 -15.89
C LEU A 90 3.91 -14.38 -15.29
N ARG A 91 2.58 -14.53 -15.35
CA ARG A 91 1.92 -15.77 -14.92
C ARG A 91 2.33 -16.96 -15.77
N ARG A 92 2.41 -16.81 -17.10
CA ARG A 92 2.93 -17.88 -17.98
C ARG A 92 4.38 -18.23 -17.65
N VAL A 93 5.22 -17.24 -17.34
CA VAL A 93 6.59 -17.48 -16.87
C VAL A 93 6.59 -18.27 -15.56
N GLN A 94 5.78 -17.84 -14.59
CA GLN A 94 5.66 -18.47 -13.27
C GLN A 94 5.22 -19.94 -13.33
N LEU A 95 4.38 -20.30 -14.30
CA LEU A 95 3.95 -21.69 -14.53
C LEU A 95 5.08 -22.60 -15.01
N ASN A 96 6.02 -22.06 -15.77
CA ASN A 96 7.15 -22.81 -16.33
C ASN A 96 8.37 -22.80 -15.40
N SER A 97 8.56 -21.72 -14.64
CA SER A 97 9.70 -21.53 -13.75
C SER A 97 9.35 -20.60 -12.60
N PRO A 98 9.85 -20.85 -11.37
CA PRO A 98 9.66 -19.92 -10.26
C PRO A 98 10.19 -18.52 -10.59
N LEU A 99 9.39 -17.49 -10.30
CA LEU A 99 9.82 -16.11 -10.47
C LEU A 99 10.92 -15.76 -9.45
N SER A 100 11.85 -14.90 -9.86
CA SER A 100 12.77 -14.24 -8.93
C SER A 100 12.02 -13.28 -8.00
N GLY A 101 12.69 -12.80 -6.94
CA GLY A 101 12.13 -11.80 -6.03
C GLY A 101 11.64 -10.54 -6.75
N PRO A 102 12.48 -9.88 -7.58
CA PRO A 102 12.07 -8.71 -8.35
C PRO A 102 10.90 -8.98 -9.33
N GLU A 103 10.84 -10.15 -9.95
CA GLU A 103 9.73 -10.53 -10.85
C GLU A 103 8.45 -10.83 -10.08
N THR A 104 8.57 -11.37 -8.86
CA THR A 104 7.44 -11.57 -7.94
C THR A 104 6.87 -10.23 -7.50
N LEU A 105 7.74 -9.30 -7.09
CA LEU A 105 7.33 -7.93 -6.78
C LEU A 105 6.64 -7.29 -7.98
N ARG A 106 7.21 -7.43 -9.18
CA ARG A 106 6.61 -6.93 -10.43
C ARG A 106 5.20 -7.49 -10.65
N LEU A 107 5.00 -8.79 -10.44
CA LEU A 107 3.70 -9.44 -10.59
C LEU A 107 2.67 -8.89 -9.59
N ILE A 108 3.08 -8.70 -8.32
CA ILE A 108 2.24 -8.12 -7.26
C ILE A 108 1.88 -6.67 -7.60
N SER A 109 2.85 -5.85 -7.99
CA SER A 109 2.62 -4.44 -8.33
C SER A 109 1.69 -4.28 -9.53
N ILE A 110 1.80 -5.14 -10.55
CA ILE A 110 0.87 -5.12 -11.69
C ILE A 110 -0.55 -5.51 -11.23
N ALA A 111 -0.71 -6.55 -10.40
CA ALA A 111 -2.01 -6.92 -9.87
C ALA A 111 -2.62 -5.79 -9.02
N TYR A 112 -1.84 -5.20 -8.12
CA TYR A 112 -2.28 -4.05 -7.34
C TYR A 112 -2.78 -2.90 -8.23
N LYS A 113 -2.00 -2.53 -9.25
CA LYS A 113 -2.36 -1.47 -10.20
C LYS A 113 -3.61 -1.80 -11.03
N LEU A 114 -3.78 -3.08 -11.41
CA LEU A 114 -5.00 -3.55 -12.07
C LEU A 114 -6.23 -3.39 -11.18
N GLY A 115 -6.09 -3.62 -9.87
CA GLY A 115 -7.12 -3.34 -8.87
C GLY A 115 -7.51 -1.86 -8.86
N GLU A 116 -6.53 -0.95 -8.74
CA GLU A 116 -6.77 0.50 -8.77
C GLU A 116 -7.52 0.94 -10.05
N LEU A 117 -7.04 0.51 -11.22
CA LEU A 117 -7.66 0.84 -12.51
C LEU A 117 -9.06 0.21 -12.67
N ALA A 118 -9.29 -0.99 -12.13
CA ALA A 118 -10.61 -1.60 -12.12
C ALA A 118 -11.59 -0.79 -11.27
N GLY A 119 -11.15 -0.26 -10.13
CA GLY A 119 -11.93 0.68 -9.31
C GLY A 119 -12.32 1.94 -10.09
N GLU A 120 -11.36 2.58 -10.79
CA GLU A 120 -11.62 3.75 -11.65
C GLU A 120 -12.63 3.44 -12.78
N LEU A 121 -12.51 2.26 -13.38
CA LEU A 121 -13.41 1.78 -14.44
C LEU A 121 -14.74 1.23 -13.91
N LYS A 122 -14.93 1.19 -12.58
CA LYS A 122 -16.11 0.64 -11.89
C LYS A 122 -16.34 -0.84 -12.20
N LEU A 123 -15.27 -1.60 -12.42
CA LEU A 123 -15.28 -3.04 -12.63
C LEU A 123 -15.08 -3.75 -11.28
N THR A 124 -16.12 -3.76 -10.44
CA THR A 124 -16.03 -4.23 -9.05
C THR A 124 -15.52 -5.67 -8.90
N GLU A 125 -15.94 -6.59 -9.77
CA GLU A 125 -15.46 -7.99 -9.72
C GLU A 125 -13.97 -8.09 -10.05
N ASP A 126 -13.51 -7.30 -11.02
CA ASP A 126 -12.09 -7.26 -11.40
C ASP A 126 -11.25 -6.58 -10.32
N GLU A 127 -11.76 -5.52 -9.68
CA GLU A 127 -11.10 -4.83 -8.58
C GLU A 127 -10.79 -5.80 -7.43
N GLU A 128 -11.79 -6.54 -6.95
CA GLU A 128 -11.62 -7.56 -5.91
C GLU A 128 -10.61 -8.63 -6.35
N LYS A 129 -10.83 -9.18 -7.55
CA LYS A 129 -10.01 -10.25 -8.12
C LYS A 129 -8.54 -9.86 -8.11
N TRP A 130 -8.19 -8.66 -8.57
CA TRP A 130 -6.81 -8.24 -8.68
C TRP A 130 -6.16 -7.93 -7.34
N LEU A 131 -6.89 -7.30 -6.42
CA LEU A 131 -6.41 -7.04 -5.06
C LEU A 131 -6.19 -8.35 -4.28
N VAL A 132 -7.11 -9.31 -4.39
CA VAL A 132 -6.95 -10.67 -3.82
C VAL A 132 -5.72 -11.35 -4.41
N VAL A 133 -5.54 -11.28 -5.72
CA VAL A 133 -4.37 -11.86 -6.40
C VAL A 133 -3.05 -11.28 -5.87
N ALA A 134 -2.99 -9.98 -5.62
CA ALA A 134 -1.81 -9.31 -5.06
C ALA A 134 -1.51 -9.81 -3.63
N VAL A 135 -2.53 -9.82 -2.76
CA VAL A 135 -2.40 -10.27 -1.36
C VAL A 135 -2.08 -11.76 -1.26
N GLU A 136 -2.73 -12.61 -2.05
CA GLU A 136 -2.44 -14.04 -2.07
C GLU A 136 -1.00 -14.33 -2.47
N GLN A 137 -0.44 -13.58 -3.43
CA GLN A 137 0.93 -13.78 -3.87
C GLN A 137 1.92 -13.43 -2.75
N ILE A 138 1.67 -12.33 -2.02
CA ILE A 138 2.43 -11.97 -0.82
C ILE A 138 2.41 -13.11 0.20
N LEU A 139 1.23 -13.63 0.54
CA LEU A 139 1.07 -14.69 1.55
C LEU A 139 1.73 -16.01 1.11
N LYS A 140 1.64 -16.38 -0.17
CA LYS A 140 2.29 -17.57 -0.75
C LYS A 140 3.81 -17.51 -0.57
N ASP A 141 4.43 -16.36 -0.78
CA ASP A 141 5.89 -16.23 -0.71
C ASP A 141 6.41 -15.97 0.71
N ALA A 142 5.61 -15.33 1.57
CA ALA A 142 5.85 -15.28 3.01
C ALA A 142 5.86 -16.69 3.64
N GLY A 143 4.86 -17.53 3.33
CA GLY A 143 4.79 -18.91 3.82
C GLY A 143 5.95 -19.79 3.35
N ARG A 144 6.44 -19.58 2.12
CA ARG A 144 7.64 -20.27 1.59
C ARG A 144 8.92 -19.84 2.29
N SER A 145 9.03 -18.57 2.68
CA SER A 145 10.19 -18.03 3.38
C SER A 145 10.26 -18.55 4.82
N ALA A 146 9.13 -18.60 5.52
CA ALA A 146 9.01 -19.21 6.85
C ALA A 146 9.34 -20.72 6.84
N GLY A 147 8.87 -21.46 5.83
CA GLY A 147 9.16 -22.89 5.69
C GLY A 147 10.64 -23.22 5.42
N LYS A 148 11.41 -22.27 4.84
CA LYS A 148 12.86 -22.44 4.65
C LYS A 148 13.68 -22.11 5.89
N GLN A 149 13.20 -21.21 6.76
CA GLN A 149 13.85 -20.90 8.04
C GLN A 149 13.51 -21.91 9.16
N GLY A 150 12.41 -22.65 9.03
CA GLY A 150 12.01 -23.71 9.97
C GLY A 150 12.91 -24.96 10.02
N SER A 151 14.00 -25.02 9.24
CA SER A 151 14.92 -26.17 9.25
C SER A 151 16.11 -26.05 10.22
N LEU A 152 16.21 -24.98 11.03
CA LEU A 152 17.37 -24.77 11.93
C LEU A 152 17.05 -24.40 13.39
N GLN A 153 15.80 -24.40 13.84
CA GLN A 153 15.50 -24.24 15.28
C GLN A 153 14.44 -25.25 15.75
N GLN A 154 14.89 -26.48 15.96
CA GLN A 154 14.20 -27.44 16.82
C GLN A 154 15.09 -27.77 18.01
N ALA A 155 15.13 -26.84 18.97
CA ALA A 155 15.49 -26.98 20.39
C ALA A 155 15.34 -25.56 20.96
N SER A 156 14.43 -25.23 21.87
CA SER A 156 14.08 -25.94 23.09
C SER A 156 12.73 -25.40 23.56
N SER A 157 11.82 -26.31 23.85
CA SER A 157 10.58 -26.07 24.56
C SER A 157 10.83 -25.87 26.06
N THR A 158 10.44 -24.71 26.59
CA THR A 158 9.96 -24.58 27.97
C THR A 158 8.78 -23.62 28.00
N THR A 159 7.66 -24.19 28.45
CA THR A 159 6.34 -23.64 28.72
C THR A 159 6.33 -22.46 29.70
N ASP A 160 5.57 -21.42 29.36
CA ASP A 160 4.84 -20.59 30.33
C ASP A 160 3.47 -20.19 29.73
N PRO A 161 2.34 -20.56 30.35
CA PRO A 161 1.00 -20.37 29.77
C PRO A 161 0.28 -19.17 30.40
N GLN A 162 0.68 -17.93 30.10
CA GLN A 162 -0.16 -16.74 30.34
C GLN A 162 0.19 -15.59 29.36
N SER A 163 -0.37 -15.63 28.15
CA SER A 163 -0.58 -14.44 27.34
C SER A 163 -1.92 -14.57 26.62
N SER A 164 -2.89 -13.82 27.12
CA SER A 164 -4.22 -13.67 26.56
C SER A 164 -4.15 -13.04 25.17
N GLY A 165 -4.48 -13.82 24.14
CA GLY A 165 -5.41 -13.41 23.08
C GLY A 165 -4.93 -12.44 22.01
N SER A 166 -3.66 -12.45 21.62
CA SER A 166 -3.30 -11.95 20.28
C SER A 166 -3.62 -13.04 19.25
N PRO A 167 -4.32 -12.76 18.14
CA PRO A 167 -4.47 -13.76 17.09
C PRO A 167 -3.08 -14.10 16.56
N GLU A 168 -2.62 -15.30 16.88
CA GLU A 168 -1.34 -15.92 16.51
C GLU A 168 -1.23 -16.27 15.01
N GLY A 169 -2.02 -15.61 14.17
CA GLY A 169 -1.94 -15.73 12.72
C GLY A 169 -1.47 -14.41 12.13
N LEU A 170 -0.33 -14.44 11.44
CA LEU A 170 0.25 -13.36 10.60
C LEU A 170 1.09 -12.28 11.31
N ALA A 171 1.05 -12.15 12.63
CA ALA A 171 1.91 -11.23 13.39
C ALA A 171 3.34 -11.80 13.57
N GLY A 172 4.06 -11.92 12.45
CA GLY A 172 5.42 -12.49 12.45
C GLY A 172 5.93 -12.90 11.08
N ILE A 173 5.35 -12.36 10.00
CA ILE A 173 5.87 -12.62 8.66
C ILE A 173 7.22 -11.91 8.54
N ASP A 174 8.28 -12.70 8.48
CA ASP A 174 9.57 -12.20 8.02
C ASP A 174 9.42 -11.77 6.56
N LEU A 175 9.60 -10.47 6.34
CA LEU A 175 9.47 -9.90 5.00
C LEU A 175 10.55 -10.53 4.10
N PRO A 176 10.19 -10.98 2.90
CA PRO A 176 11.17 -11.49 1.96
C PRO A 176 12.15 -10.36 1.61
N GLY A 177 13.44 -10.67 1.49
CA GLY A 177 14.49 -9.66 1.28
C GLY A 177 14.39 -8.85 -0.02
N TRP A 178 13.44 -9.16 -0.89
CA TRP A 178 13.14 -8.41 -2.12
C TRP A 178 12.03 -7.36 -1.94
N ALA A 179 11.28 -7.39 -0.83
CA ALA A 179 10.15 -6.48 -0.58
C ALA A 179 10.45 -5.53 0.57
N SER A 180 10.03 -4.27 0.43
CA SER A 180 9.90 -3.36 1.57
C SER A 180 8.60 -3.62 2.34
N ALA A 181 8.48 -3.04 3.53
CA ALA A 181 7.25 -3.09 4.31
C ALA A 181 6.07 -2.48 3.53
N VAL A 182 6.31 -1.39 2.80
CA VAL A 182 5.29 -0.70 1.99
C VAL A 182 4.82 -1.56 0.82
N ASP A 183 5.73 -2.27 0.14
CA ASP A 183 5.39 -3.17 -0.99
C ASP A 183 4.40 -4.27 -0.58
N ILE A 184 4.39 -4.62 0.72
CA ILE A 184 3.52 -5.63 1.30
C ILE A 184 2.26 -5.00 1.91
N ALA A 185 2.41 -3.88 2.60
CA ALA A 185 1.32 -3.21 3.30
C ALA A 185 0.30 -2.56 2.35
N ALA A 186 0.74 -1.97 1.24
CA ALA A 186 -0.16 -1.24 0.35
C ALA A 186 -1.24 -2.15 -0.30
N PRO A 187 -0.92 -3.35 -0.82
CA PRO A 187 -1.95 -4.26 -1.32
C PRO A 187 -2.92 -4.77 -0.25
N LEU A 188 -2.45 -4.94 1.00
CA LEU A 188 -3.30 -5.31 2.13
C LEU A 188 -4.27 -4.18 2.48
N GLU A 189 -3.78 -2.95 2.53
CA GLU A 189 -4.58 -1.75 2.78
C GLU A 189 -5.66 -1.59 1.69
N ALA A 190 -5.31 -1.65 0.41
CA ALA A 190 -6.28 -1.49 -0.67
C ALA A 190 -7.37 -2.57 -0.66
N LEU A 191 -7.00 -3.84 -0.38
CA LEU A 191 -8.00 -4.91 -0.23
C LEU A 191 -8.88 -4.70 1.01
N ALA A 192 -8.31 -4.20 2.11
CA ALA A 192 -9.07 -3.86 3.31
C ALA A 192 -10.07 -2.73 3.04
N GLU A 193 -9.65 -1.67 2.36
CA GLU A 193 -10.50 -0.55 1.94
C GLU A 193 -11.63 -1.03 1.03
N PHE A 194 -11.33 -1.91 0.07
CA PHE A 194 -12.32 -2.52 -0.81
C PHE A 194 -13.44 -3.21 -0.03
N TYR A 195 -13.10 -4.04 0.97
CA TYR A 195 -14.08 -4.72 1.81
C TYR A 195 -14.77 -3.77 2.79
N GLU A 196 -14.04 -2.81 3.35
CA GLU A 196 -14.58 -1.80 4.26
C GLU A 196 -15.71 -0.99 3.60
N GLN A 197 -15.51 -0.54 2.37
CA GLN A 197 -16.50 0.23 1.60
C GLN A 197 -17.80 -0.57 1.33
N ARG A 198 -17.71 -1.90 1.38
CA ARG A 198 -18.84 -2.83 1.18
C ARG A 198 -19.46 -3.30 2.50
N GLY A 199 -19.01 -2.77 3.63
CA GLY A 199 -19.48 -3.15 4.96
C GLY A 199 -18.98 -4.53 5.43
N GLN A 200 -18.03 -5.13 4.71
CA GLN A 200 -17.43 -6.44 4.99
C GLN A 200 -16.31 -6.31 6.03
N THR A 201 -16.68 -5.83 7.22
CA THR A 201 -15.74 -5.47 8.29
C THR A 201 -14.92 -6.64 8.81
N GLU A 202 -15.49 -7.85 8.76
CA GLU A 202 -14.83 -9.10 9.14
C GLU A 202 -13.65 -9.47 8.25
N TYR A 203 -13.63 -9.00 7.00
CA TYR A 203 -12.53 -9.19 6.07
C TYR A 203 -11.54 -8.02 6.10
N ALA A 204 -12.04 -6.79 6.27
CA ALA A 204 -11.19 -5.59 6.32
C ALA A 204 -10.29 -5.55 7.56
N LEU A 205 -10.84 -5.87 8.74
CA LEU A 205 -10.12 -5.78 10.02
C LEU A 205 -8.80 -6.59 10.05
N PRO A 206 -8.78 -7.90 9.72
CA PRO A 206 -7.52 -8.66 9.73
C PRO A 206 -6.49 -8.14 8.73
N LEU A 207 -6.92 -7.59 7.58
CA LEU A 207 -6.02 -7.01 6.59
C LEU A 207 -5.36 -5.71 7.10
N TYR A 208 -6.13 -4.82 7.74
CA TYR A 208 -5.58 -3.63 8.39
C TYR A 208 -4.64 -3.97 9.55
N LEU A 209 -5.01 -4.95 10.39
CA LEU A 209 -4.15 -5.44 11.47
C LEU A 209 -2.81 -5.96 10.93
N HIS A 210 -2.87 -6.71 9.82
CA HIS A 210 -1.67 -7.23 9.20
C HIS A 210 -0.81 -6.11 8.60
N SER A 211 -1.42 -5.18 7.86
CA SER A 211 -0.73 -4.01 7.32
C SER A 211 -0.04 -3.19 8.43
N ALA A 212 -0.75 -2.90 9.53
CA ALA A 212 -0.20 -2.21 10.70
C ALA A 212 1.00 -2.96 11.31
N SER A 213 0.93 -4.29 11.39
CA SER A 213 2.02 -5.10 11.96
C SER A 213 3.28 -5.13 11.10
N VAL A 214 3.11 -5.06 9.77
CA VAL A 214 4.21 -4.99 8.80
C VAL A 214 4.90 -3.62 8.86
N LEU A 215 4.11 -2.55 8.98
CA LEU A 215 4.60 -1.17 9.01
C LEU A 215 5.17 -0.76 10.38
N VAL A 216 4.64 -1.29 11.47
CA VAL A 216 5.05 -0.96 12.85
C VAL A 216 5.30 -2.26 13.64
N PRO A 217 6.41 -2.96 13.38
CA PRO A 217 6.75 -4.20 14.06
C PRO A 217 7.03 -3.94 15.56
N PRO A 218 6.58 -4.82 16.48
CA PRO A 218 6.68 -4.60 17.93
C PRO A 218 8.10 -4.74 18.50
N LYS A 219 9.04 -5.34 17.77
CA LYS A 219 10.38 -5.72 18.25
C LYS A 219 11.50 -5.51 17.22
N SER A 220 11.46 -4.44 16.42
CA SER A 220 12.55 -4.23 15.46
C SER A 220 13.74 -3.49 16.10
N GLU A 221 14.89 -4.17 16.14
CA GLU A 221 16.21 -3.53 16.27
C GLU A 221 16.54 -2.68 15.02
N LYS A 222 15.82 -2.91 13.92
CA LYS A 222 15.88 -2.09 12.70
C LYS A 222 14.95 -0.90 12.84
N GLN A 223 15.51 0.28 12.64
CA GLN A 223 14.78 1.55 12.65
C GLN A 223 13.83 1.60 11.44
N THR A 224 12.52 1.51 11.70
CA THR A 224 11.49 1.77 10.67
C THR A 224 11.52 3.24 10.27
N SER A 225 11.28 3.55 9.00
CA SER A 225 11.24 4.93 8.53
C SER A 225 10.07 5.69 9.21
N PRO A 226 10.19 7.01 9.44
CA PRO A 226 9.06 7.81 9.91
C PRO A 226 7.84 7.69 8.99
N GLU A 227 8.05 7.58 7.68
CA GLU A 227 6.99 7.41 6.69
C GLU A 227 6.21 6.12 6.92
N ASP A 228 6.89 4.99 7.11
CA ASP A 228 6.26 3.68 7.36
C ASP A 228 5.53 3.69 8.70
N GLN A 229 6.10 4.33 9.73
CA GLN A 229 5.45 4.49 11.03
C GLN A 229 4.14 5.27 10.91
N CYS A 230 4.13 6.38 10.16
CA CYS A 230 2.94 7.19 9.94
C CYS A 230 1.89 6.47 9.08
N ARG A 231 2.30 5.68 8.08
CA ARG A 231 1.39 4.77 7.35
C ARG A 231 0.79 3.71 8.28
N GLY A 232 1.59 3.11 9.14
CA GLY A 232 1.11 2.11 10.09
C GLY A 232 0.16 2.72 11.12
N ALA A 233 0.39 3.97 11.53
CA ALA A 233 -0.55 4.71 12.36
C ALA A 233 -1.88 4.97 11.64
N ASN A 234 -1.88 5.26 10.33
CA ASN A 234 -3.12 5.34 9.54
C ASN A 234 -3.94 4.04 9.67
N MET A 235 -3.29 2.88 9.60
CA MET A 235 -3.96 1.59 9.74
C MET A 235 -4.60 1.44 11.12
N MET A 236 -3.92 1.91 12.18
CA MET A 236 -4.46 1.91 13.53
C MET A 236 -5.70 2.81 13.67
N LEU A 237 -5.70 3.97 13.00
CA LEU A 237 -6.87 4.86 12.96
C LEU A 237 -8.05 4.21 12.22
N LYS A 238 -7.80 3.59 11.06
CA LYS A 238 -8.81 2.83 10.31
C LYS A 238 -9.39 1.66 11.14
N ILE A 239 -8.55 0.94 11.88
CA ILE A 239 -9.01 -0.11 12.82
C ILE A 239 -9.94 0.49 13.89
N SER A 240 -9.56 1.62 14.49
CA SER A 240 -10.40 2.32 15.47
C SER A 240 -11.77 2.67 14.88
N GLU A 241 -11.80 3.26 13.68
CA GLU A 241 -13.06 3.62 12.99
C GLU A 241 -13.90 2.39 12.66
N LEU A 242 -13.27 1.30 12.22
CA LEU A 242 -13.94 0.05 11.88
C LEU A 242 -14.59 -0.60 13.11
N ILE A 243 -13.92 -0.57 14.27
CA ILE A 243 -14.46 -1.07 15.54
C ILE A 243 -15.73 -0.32 15.94
N LEU A 244 -15.78 1.00 15.71
CA LEU A 244 -16.95 1.84 16.01
C LEU A 244 -18.17 1.51 15.15
N ARG A 245 -18.02 0.80 14.01
CA ARG A 245 -19.16 0.34 13.20
C ARG A 245 -19.86 -0.91 13.79
N GLY A 246 -19.23 -1.57 14.76
CA GLY A 246 -19.81 -2.69 15.47
C GLY A 246 -20.89 -2.26 16.48
N PRO A 247 -21.47 -3.21 17.22
CA PRO A 247 -22.44 -2.91 18.28
C PRO A 247 -21.87 -1.94 19.32
N GLU A 248 -22.63 -0.88 19.61
CA GLU A 248 -22.24 0.11 20.60
C GLU A 248 -22.16 -0.53 21.98
N SER A 249 -20.95 -0.57 22.54
CA SER A 249 -20.69 -1.04 23.89
C SER A 249 -19.53 -0.28 24.49
N LYS A 250 -19.46 -0.23 25.82
CA LYS A 250 -18.29 0.35 26.52
C LYS A 250 -16.98 -0.34 26.13
N HIS A 251 -17.04 -1.65 25.84
CA HIS A 251 -15.88 -2.40 25.38
C HIS A 251 -15.45 -1.97 23.96
N THR A 252 -16.42 -1.80 23.05
CA THR A 252 -16.19 -1.31 21.68
C THR A 252 -15.51 0.07 21.70
N LEU A 253 -16.06 1.01 22.48
CA LEU A 253 -15.48 2.35 22.63
C LEU A 253 -14.08 2.32 23.21
N HIS A 254 -13.86 1.52 24.26
CA HIS A 254 -12.54 1.39 24.89
C HIS A 254 -11.50 0.78 23.92
N SER A 255 -11.90 -0.23 23.15
CA SER A 255 -11.02 -0.87 22.17
C SER A 255 -10.66 0.07 21.02
N ALA A 256 -11.65 0.81 20.48
CA ALA A 256 -11.40 1.83 19.46
C ALA A 256 -10.48 2.95 20.00
N GLU A 257 -10.74 3.44 21.22
CA GLU A 257 -9.91 4.46 21.85
C GLU A 257 -8.45 4.01 22.00
N ALA A 258 -8.21 2.75 22.42
CA ALA A 258 -6.86 2.22 22.53
C ALA A 258 -6.11 2.22 21.19
N TRP A 259 -6.78 1.86 20.08
CA TRP A 259 -6.19 1.90 18.75
C TRP A 259 -5.90 3.33 18.26
N ALA A 260 -6.83 4.26 18.45
CA ALA A 260 -6.61 5.64 18.06
C ALA A 260 -5.49 6.31 18.86
N GLN A 261 -5.45 6.08 20.17
CA GLN A 261 -4.37 6.59 21.03
C GLN A 261 -3.01 6.01 20.63
N LYS A 262 -2.96 4.72 20.30
CA LYS A 262 -1.73 4.09 19.80
C LYS A 262 -1.30 4.70 18.46
N GLY A 263 -2.21 4.90 17.52
CA GLY A 263 -1.93 5.56 16.24
C GLY A 263 -1.37 6.97 16.44
N LEU A 264 -2.01 7.78 17.30
CA LEU A 264 -1.53 9.12 17.63
C LEU A 264 -0.12 9.11 18.24
N ALA A 265 0.15 8.19 19.17
CA ALA A 265 1.46 8.06 19.79
C ALA A 265 2.54 7.71 18.75
N VAL A 266 2.25 6.79 17.82
CA VAL A 266 3.18 6.41 16.75
C VAL A 266 3.49 7.59 15.83
N VAL A 267 2.48 8.36 15.39
CA VAL A 267 2.73 9.56 14.54
C VAL A 267 3.56 10.60 15.27
N GLN A 268 3.25 10.87 16.54
CA GLN A 268 3.99 11.85 17.34
C GLN A 268 5.45 11.42 17.54
N GLU A 269 5.68 10.14 17.82
CA GLU A 269 7.02 9.58 17.97
C GLU A 269 7.82 9.66 16.67
N ALA A 270 7.23 9.22 15.55
CA ALA A 270 7.85 9.26 14.22
C ALA A 270 8.28 10.69 13.85
N ARG A 271 7.39 11.66 14.05
CA ARG A 271 7.64 13.08 13.82
C ARG A 271 8.72 13.66 14.75
N SER A 272 8.76 13.24 16.01
CA SER A 272 9.76 13.73 16.97
C SER A 272 11.19 13.26 16.64
N LYS A 273 11.29 12.12 15.95
CA LYS A 273 12.57 11.49 15.58
C LYS A 273 13.02 11.86 14.17
N SER A 274 12.17 12.47 13.34
CA SER A 274 12.51 12.83 11.97
C SER A 274 13.34 14.11 11.90
N TRP A 275 14.38 14.10 11.06
CA TRP A 275 15.20 15.27 10.77
C TRP A 275 14.52 16.09 9.66
N GLY A 276 13.40 16.71 9.99
CA GLY A 276 12.59 17.51 9.07
C GLY A 276 11.12 17.08 9.02
N THR A 277 10.34 17.83 8.24
CA THR A 277 8.92 17.58 8.02
C THR A 277 8.74 16.37 7.10
N VAL A 278 7.95 15.41 7.56
CA VAL A 278 7.56 14.22 6.80
C VAL A 278 6.09 14.40 6.40
N PRO A 279 5.78 14.70 5.12
CA PRO A 279 4.43 15.12 4.70
C PRO A 279 3.31 14.20 5.17
N ILE A 280 3.48 12.88 4.99
CA ILE A 280 2.49 11.89 5.42
C ILE A 280 2.26 11.91 6.94
N CYS A 281 3.29 12.17 7.74
CA CYS A 281 3.13 12.28 9.19
C CYS A 281 2.33 13.51 9.59
N GLU A 282 2.45 14.62 8.85
CA GLU A 282 1.68 15.83 9.15
C GLU A 282 0.20 15.65 8.81
N GLU A 283 -0.12 14.99 7.70
CA GLU A 283 -1.50 14.60 7.33
C GLU A 283 -2.08 13.61 8.36
N MET A 284 -1.33 12.56 8.69
CA MET A 284 -1.78 11.55 9.65
C MET A 284 -1.93 12.10 11.07
N LEU A 285 -1.20 13.16 11.43
CA LEU A 285 -1.37 13.82 12.72
C LEU A 285 -2.73 14.54 12.82
N VAL A 286 -3.21 15.14 11.73
CA VAL A 286 -4.57 15.73 11.68
C VAL A 286 -5.61 14.63 11.87
N ALA A 287 -5.49 13.53 11.11
CA ALA A 287 -6.39 12.38 11.21
C ALA A 287 -6.39 11.78 12.62
N ALA A 288 -5.21 11.63 13.24
CA ALA A 288 -5.06 11.08 14.58
C ALA A 288 -5.72 11.94 15.65
N TYR A 289 -5.53 13.28 15.60
CA TYR A 289 -6.22 14.18 16.50
C TYR A 289 -7.74 14.17 16.31
N HIS A 290 -8.20 14.13 15.05
CA HIS A 290 -9.62 14.03 14.74
C HIS A 290 -10.24 12.72 15.28
N GLY A 291 -9.62 11.56 15.01
CA GLY A 291 -10.10 10.26 15.49
C GLY A 291 -10.12 10.16 17.01
N ALA A 292 -9.05 10.60 17.68
CA ALA A 292 -9.01 10.64 19.15
C ALA A 292 -10.06 11.62 19.72
N GLY A 293 -10.28 12.76 19.06
CA GLY A 293 -11.31 13.74 19.44
C GLY A 293 -12.72 13.16 19.36
N LEU A 294 -13.04 12.43 18.28
CA LEU A 294 -14.32 11.73 18.12
C LEU A 294 -14.57 10.72 19.25
N LEU A 295 -13.56 9.96 19.64
CA LEU A 295 -13.69 9.00 20.74
C LEU A 295 -13.90 9.67 22.09
N ARG A 296 -13.30 10.86 22.31
CA ARG A 296 -13.58 11.68 23.50
C ARG A 296 -14.99 12.24 23.50
N GLU A 297 -15.49 12.67 22.34
CA GLU A 297 -16.88 13.10 22.20
C GLU A 297 -17.84 11.96 22.49
N LEU A 298 -17.64 10.77 21.91
CA LEU A 298 -18.47 9.59 22.12
C LEU A 298 -18.45 9.07 23.57
N SER A 299 -17.36 9.30 24.31
CA SER A 299 -17.26 8.96 25.73
C SER A 299 -17.83 10.04 26.67
N GLY A 300 -18.32 11.16 26.13
CA GLY A 300 -18.89 12.28 26.89
C GLY A 300 -17.85 13.28 27.42
N ASP A 301 -16.56 13.13 27.08
CA ASP A 301 -15.48 14.06 27.40
C ASP A 301 -15.41 15.19 26.35
N GLY A 302 -16.41 16.08 26.37
CA GLY A 302 -16.48 17.21 25.43
C GLY A 302 -15.31 18.20 25.56
N ASP A 303 -14.71 18.33 26.75
CA ASP A 303 -13.52 19.16 26.95
C ASP A 303 -12.28 18.54 26.30
N GLY A 304 -12.08 17.22 26.46
CA GLY A 304 -11.04 16.47 25.78
C GLY A 304 -11.18 16.51 24.26
N ALA A 305 -12.41 16.30 23.77
CA ALA A 305 -12.73 16.39 22.34
C ALA A 305 -12.37 17.76 21.75
N ARG A 306 -12.77 18.86 22.41
CA ARG A 306 -12.43 20.24 21.98
C ARG A 306 -10.93 20.48 21.90
N LYS A 307 -10.14 19.99 22.86
CA LYS A 307 -8.67 20.14 22.84
C LYS A 307 -8.07 19.43 21.64
N LEU A 308 -8.51 18.20 21.35
CA LEU A 308 -8.01 17.40 20.24
C LEU A 308 -8.40 18.00 18.89
N TYR A 309 -9.66 18.42 18.71
CA TYR A 309 -10.08 19.12 17.49
C TYR A 309 -9.35 20.44 17.28
N SER A 310 -9.07 21.19 18.35
CA SER A 310 -8.26 22.42 18.25
C SER A 310 -6.84 22.12 17.77
N ALA A 311 -6.22 21.04 18.26
CA ALA A 311 -4.91 20.60 17.79
C ALA A 311 -4.94 20.17 16.32
N ALA A 312 -5.99 19.43 15.90
CA ALA A 312 -6.22 19.05 14.50
C ALA A 312 -6.34 20.28 13.58
N ILE A 313 -7.08 21.32 14.00
CA ILE A 313 -7.24 22.57 13.23
C ILE A 313 -5.90 23.30 13.06
N VAL A 314 -5.12 23.45 14.13
CA VAL A 314 -3.82 24.12 14.06
C VAL A 314 -2.90 23.40 13.07
N GLN A 315 -2.89 22.08 13.15
CA GLN A 315 -2.10 21.24 12.25
C GLN A 315 -2.63 21.32 10.80
N GLY A 316 -3.92 21.18 10.58
CA GLY A 316 -4.54 21.22 9.24
C GLY A 316 -4.33 22.56 8.52
N LYS A 317 -4.37 23.68 9.25
CA LYS A 317 -4.02 25.00 8.70
C LYS A 317 -2.59 25.07 8.18
N SER A 318 -1.64 24.41 8.85
CA SER A 318 -0.24 24.35 8.42
C SER A 318 -0.05 23.51 7.15
N GLN A 319 -0.96 22.57 6.89
CA GLN A 319 -0.95 21.67 5.72
C GLN A 319 -1.91 22.11 4.61
N HIS A 320 -2.52 23.29 4.71
CA HIS A 320 -3.50 23.80 3.73
C HIS A 320 -4.74 22.90 3.54
N MET A 321 -5.13 22.14 4.57
CA MET A 321 -6.30 21.25 4.58
C MET A 321 -7.58 22.02 4.95
N THR A 322 -8.08 22.85 4.02
CA THR A 322 -9.16 23.82 4.31
C THR A 322 -10.50 23.15 4.64
N GLN A 323 -10.87 22.09 3.92
CA GLN A 323 -12.16 21.41 4.11
C GLN A 323 -12.23 20.71 5.48
N GLU A 324 -11.15 20.06 5.89
CA GLU A 324 -11.03 19.37 7.17
C GLU A 324 -11.06 20.38 8.32
N VAL A 325 -10.41 21.53 8.16
CA VAL A 325 -10.44 22.61 9.16
C VAL A 325 -11.85 23.15 9.37
N ASP A 326 -12.62 23.33 8.29
CA ASP A 326 -14.01 23.82 8.37
C ASP A 326 -14.91 22.79 9.08
N MET A 327 -14.79 21.51 8.73
CA MET A 327 -15.52 20.41 9.40
C MET A 327 -15.21 20.35 10.92
N LEU A 328 -13.94 20.52 11.29
CA LEU A 328 -13.51 20.52 12.70
C LEU A 328 -14.06 21.72 13.48
N HIS A 329 -14.14 22.90 12.86
CA HIS A 329 -14.77 24.06 13.49
C HIS A 329 -16.26 23.81 13.79
N GLU A 330 -17.01 23.23 12.84
CA GLU A 330 -18.42 22.90 13.04
C GLU A 330 -18.62 21.93 14.20
N ARG A 331 -17.78 20.90 14.32
CA ARG A 331 -17.80 19.98 15.46
C ARG A 331 -17.54 20.68 16.80
N ILE A 332 -16.55 21.56 16.88
CA ILE A 332 -16.27 22.31 18.11
C ILE A 332 -17.49 23.16 18.51
N LEU A 333 -18.18 23.77 17.54
CA LEU A 333 -19.40 24.54 17.80
C LEU A 333 -20.55 23.65 18.32
N ALA A 334 -20.70 22.45 17.76
CA ALA A 334 -21.71 21.48 18.21
C ALA A 334 -21.50 21.00 19.65
N LEU A 335 -20.25 21.00 20.13
CA LEU A 335 -19.90 20.63 21.51
C LEU A 335 -20.21 21.72 22.55
N GLN A 336 -20.67 22.90 22.15
CA GLN A 336 -21.05 23.96 23.09
C GLN A 336 -22.32 23.57 23.85
N PRO A 337 -22.39 23.80 25.18
CA PRO A 337 -23.61 23.53 25.93
C PRO A 337 -24.76 24.36 25.36
N GLN A 338 -25.85 23.69 24.96
CA GLN A 338 -27.09 24.37 24.58
C GLN A 338 -27.57 25.15 25.81
N LYS A 339 -27.64 26.47 25.68
CA LYS A 339 -28.04 27.40 26.75
C LYS A 339 -29.52 27.33 27.06
#